data_AF-A0A6F9AAR4-F1
#
_entry.id   AF-A0A6F9AAR4-F1
#
_cell.length_a   1.000
_cell.length_b   1.000
_cell.length_c   1.000
_cell.angle_alpha   90.00
_cell.angle_beta   90.00
_cell.angle_gamma   90.00
#
_symmetry.space_group_name_H-M   'P 1'
#
loop_
_entity.id
_entity.type
_entity.pdbx_description
1 polymer ?
#
loop_
_entity_poly.entity_id
_entity_poly.type
_entity_poly.pdbx_seq_one_letter_code
_entity_poly.pdbx_strand_id
1 'polypeptide(L)'
;HITPDSYVPCLSDLCKALWEVMLSYHRTMQWHEEHNKEEAAPATDETGSADTEEAVVDHSYVKKKLEHGLNRIWQEVQLKVKAYLLGTDMSNFKYDDFIVVLDVISRLMQVGEEFCGSKSELLQESIKCQSVNYFKNYHRTRLEELRMFLENETWELCPVKSNFNITQLHVSKTVRRHRGR
;
A
#
# COMPACT_ATOMS: atom_id res chain seq x y z
N HIS A 1 7.37 -3.80 20.70
CA HIS A 1 7.51 -2.47 20.05
C HIS A 1 8.24 -2.67 18.73
N ILE A 2 7.62 -2.26 17.61
CA ILE A 2 8.24 -2.30 16.29
C ILE A 2 9.10 -1.03 16.16
N THR A 3 10.37 -1.18 15.80
CA THR A 3 11.26 -0.03 15.56
C THR A 3 11.04 0.50 14.14
N PRO A 4 11.27 1.80 13.87
CA PRO A 4 11.12 2.37 12.53
C PRO A 4 11.92 1.59 11.47
N ASP A 5 13.15 1.20 11.79
CA ASP A 5 14.03 0.45 10.88
C ASP A 5 13.51 -0.96 10.56
N SER A 6 12.75 -1.56 11.48
CA SER A 6 12.15 -2.88 11.29
C SER A 6 10.76 -2.82 10.64
N TYR A 7 10.13 -1.64 10.55
CA TYR A 7 8.73 -1.53 10.15
C TYR A 7 8.51 -1.95 8.69
N VAL A 8 9.29 -1.40 7.76
CA VAL A 8 9.18 -1.71 6.33
C VAL A 8 9.42 -3.20 6.05
N PRO A 9 10.48 -3.84 6.59
CA PRO A 9 10.66 -5.29 6.48
C PRO A 9 9.47 -6.08 7.04
N CYS A 10 8.99 -5.74 8.24
CA CYS A 10 7.84 -6.43 8.85
C CYS A 10 6.56 -6.27 8.03
N LEU A 11 6.30 -5.08 7.48
CA LEU A 11 5.15 -4.85 6.61
C LEU A 11 5.24 -5.71 5.35
N SER A 12 6.41 -5.77 4.73
CA SER A 12 6.66 -6.61 3.56
C SER A 12 6.40 -8.08 3.87
N ASP A 13 6.92 -8.58 4.98
CA ASP A 13 6.78 -9.98 5.38
C ASP A 13 5.33 -10.32 5.76
N LEU A 14 4.62 -9.40 6.42
CA LEU A 14 3.17 -9.53 6.63
C LEU A 14 2.43 -9.65 5.30
N CYS A 15 2.70 -8.76 4.35
CA CYS A 15 2.04 -8.79 3.04
C CYS A 15 2.36 -10.07 2.26
N LYS A 16 3.60 -10.57 2.32
CA LYS A 16 3.98 -11.87 1.71
C LYS A 16 3.23 -13.03 2.35
N ALA A 17 3.17 -13.08 3.68
CA ALA A 17 2.44 -14.14 4.38
C ALA A 17 0.94 -14.14 4.02
N LEU A 18 0.33 -12.96 3.93
CA LEU A 18 -1.07 -12.82 3.51
C LEU A 18 -1.26 -13.20 2.04
N TRP A 19 -0.31 -12.85 1.16
CA TRP A 19 -0.29 -13.30 -0.23
C TRP A 19 -0.25 -14.83 -0.34
N GLU A 20 0.60 -15.51 0.43
CA GLU A 20 0.65 -16.98 0.40
C GLU A 20 -0.68 -17.63 0.82
N VAL A 21 -1.39 -17.03 1.79
CA VAL A 21 -2.74 -17.48 2.17
C VAL A 21 -3.73 -17.30 1.01
N MET A 22 -3.71 -16.15 0.35
CA MET A 22 -4.55 -15.87 -0.82
C MET A 22 -4.22 -16.82 -1.99
N LEU A 23 -2.93 -17.05 -2.25
CA LEU A 23 -2.45 -17.94 -3.29
C LEU A 23 -2.83 -19.39 -3.03
N SER A 24 -2.70 -19.86 -1.78
CA SER A 24 -3.16 -21.19 -1.38
C SER A 24 -4.66 -21.36 -1.62
N TYR A 25 -5.45 -20.33 -1.34
CA TYR A 25 -6.88 -20.36 -1.59
C TYR A 25 -7.21 -20.38 -3.09
N HIS A 26 -6.52 -19.55 -3.87
CA HIS A 26 -6.67 -19.52 -5.32
C HIS A 26 -6.34 -20.86 -5.97
N ARG A 27 -5.25 -21.52 -5.54
CA ARG A 27 -4.91 -22.88 -5.99
C ARG A 27 -5.98 -23.90 -5.64
N THR A 28 -6.60 -23.77 -4.45
CA THR A 28 -7.71 -24.65 -4.05
C THR A 28 -8.92 -24.46 -4.97
N MET A 29 -9.23 -23.22 -5.35
CA MET A 29 -10.28 -22.94 -6.33
C MET A 29 -9.96 -23.49 -7.71
N GLN A 30 -8.73 -23.28 -8.20
CA GLN A 30 -8.29 -23.79 -9.49
C GLN A 30 -8.39 -25.32 -9.55
N TRP A 31 -7.99 -26.01 -8.49
CA TRP A 31 -8.14 -27.46 -8.38
C TRP A 31 -9.61 -27.89 -8.51
N HIS A 32 -10.54 -27.21 -7.83
CA HIS A 32 -11.97 -27.49 -7.97
C HIS A 32 -12.48 -27.24 -9.40
N GLU A 33 -12.02 -26.20 -10.07
CA GLU A 33 -12.40 -25.90 -11.45
C GLU A 33 -11.88 -26.96 -12.45
N GLU A 34 -10.67 -27.46 -12.23
CA GLU A 34 -10.05 -28.53 -13.03
C GLU A 34 -10.79 -29.85 -12.84
N HIS A 35 -11.06 -30.26 -11.59
CA HIS A 35 -11.76 -31.51 -11.30
C HIS A 35 -13.20 -31.51 -11.80
N ASN A 36 -13.89 -30.37 -11.73
CA ASN A 36 -15.22 -30.24 -12.31
C ASN A 36 -15.23 -30.29 -13.85
N LYS A 37 -14.18 -29.80 -14.51
CA LYS A 37 -14.04 -29.97 -15.98
C LYS A 37 -13.79 -31.42 -16.37
N GLU A 38 -13.06 -32.17 -15.54
CA GLU A 38 -12.82 -33.61 -15.74
C GLU A 38 -14.09 -34.44 -15.55
N GLU A 39 -14.90 -34.16 -14.52
CA GLU A 39 -16.18 -34.84 -14.27
C GLU A 39 -17.28 -34.47 -15.30
N ALA A 40 -17.22 -33.27 -15.88
CA ALA A 40 -18.16 -32.84 -16.92
C ALA A 40 -17.80 -33.30 -18.35
N ALA A 41 -16.64 -33.94 -18.56
CA ALA A 41 -16.31 -34.57 -19.83
C ALA A 41 -17.17 -35.83 -20.03
N PRO A 42 -17.83 -36.03 -21.19
CA PRO A 42 -18.84 -37.06 -21.33
C PRO A 42 -18.20 -38.46 -21.29
N ALA A 43 -18.39 -39.15 -20.17
CA ALA A 43 -18.41 -40.60 -20.19
C ALA A 43 -19.62 -41.00 -21.05
N THR A 44 -19.35 -41.45 -22.27
CA THR A 44 -20.30 -42.22 -23.07
C THR A 44 -20.64 -43.47 -22.28
N ASP A 45 -21.71 -43.46 -21.49
CA ASP A 45 -22.53 -44.64 -21.24
C ASP A 45 -23.87 -44.26 -20.60
N GLU A 46 -24.93 -44.81 -21.18
CA GLU A 46 -26.33 -44.52 -20.95
C GLU A 46 -26.83 -45.10 -19.61
N THR A 47 -26.50 -44.51 -18.46
CA THR A 47 -27.26 -44.77 -17.22
C THR A 47 -27.04 -43.66 -16.17
N GLY A 48 -28.05 -42.82 -15.89
CA GLY A 48 -28.05 -41.96 -14.68
C GLY A 48 -28.49 -40.50 -14.85
N SER A 49 -29.73 -40.24 -15.29
CA SER A 49 -30.25 -38.85 -15.41
C SER A 49 -30.53 -38.17 -14.06
N ALA A 50 -30.71 -38.92 -12.96
CA ALA A 50 -30.99 -38.35 -11.64
C ALA A 50 -29.71 -37.99 -10.86
N ASP A 51 -28.67 -38.82 -10.91
CA ASP A 51 -27.38 -38.58 -10.21
C ASP A 51 -26.61 -37.39 -10.80
N THR A 52 -26.79 -37.12 -12.10
CA THR A 52 -26.15 -35.98 -12.77
C THR A 52 -26.76 -34.65 -12.31
N GLU A 53 -28.05 -34.60 -11.98
CA GLU A 53 -28.72 -33.36 -11.54
C GLU A 53 -28.32 -32.99 -10.09
N GLU A 54 -28.20 -33.96 -9.18
CA GLU A 54 -27.70 -33.70 -7.81
C GLU A 54 -26.24 -33.23 -7.80
N ALA A 55 -25.37 -33.85 -8.60
CA ALA A 55 -23.95 -33.47 -8.70
C ALA A 55 -23.75 -32.04 -9.25
N VAL A 56 -24.57 -31.64 -10.24
CA VAL A 56 -24.53 -30.28 -10.81
C VAL A 56 -24.99 -29.23 -9.80
N VAL A 57 -26.02 -29.52 -9.00
CA VAL A 57 -26.51 -28.61 -7.95
C VAL A 57 -25.47 -28.44 -6.85
N ASP A 58 -24.86 -29.54 -6.37
CA ASP A 58 -23.82 -29.51 -5.35
C ASP A 58 -22.57 -28.75 -5.82
N HIS A 59 -22.12 -28.97 -7.06
CA HIS A 59 -21.00 -28.25 -7.63
C HIS A 59 -21.26 -26.74 -7.74
N SER A 60 -22.46 -26.33 -8.18
CA SER A 60 -22.84 -24.92 -8.26
C SER A 60 -22.83 -24.23 -6.89
N TYR A 61 -23.19 -24.96 -5.83
CA TYR A 61 -23.14 -24.50 -4.45
C TYR A 61 -21.70 -24.34 -3.96
N VAL A 62 -20.84 -25.33 -4.22
CA VAL A 62 -19.41 -25.28 -3.88
C VAL A 62 -18.74 -24.09 -4.56
N LYS A 63 -18.96 -23.88 -5.86
CA LYS A 63 -18.41 -22.74 -6.60
C LYS A 63 -18.82 -21.39 -6.00
N LYS A 64 -20.11 -21.17 -5.74
CA LYS A 64 -20.59 -19.93 -5.09
C LYS A 64 -19.98 -19.72 -3.70
N LYS A 65 -19.81 -20.80 -2.93
CA LYS A 65 -19.19 -20.74 -1.60
C LYS A 65 -17.72 -20.35 -1.67
N LEU A 66 -17.00 -20.84 -2.68
CA LEU A 66 -15.61 -20.47 -2.94
C LEU A 66 -15.46 -19.00 -3.38
N GLU A 67 -16.33 -18.53 -4.29
CA GLU A 67 -16.38 -17.12 -4.70
C GLU A 67 -16.65 -16.18 -3.52
N HIS A 68 -17.53 -16.58 -2.59
CA HIS A 68 -17.77 -15.82 -1.36
C HIS A 68 -16.56 -15.84 -0.42
N GLY A 69 -15.81 -16.94 -0.41
CA GLY A 69 -14.59 -17.07 0.38
C GLY A 69 -13.46 -16.15 -0.07
N LEU A 70 -13.35 -15.82 -1.36
CA LEU A 70 -12.42 -14.79 -1.86
C LEU A 70 -12.64 -13.45 -1.15
N ASN A 71 -13.88 -12.99 -1.16
CA ASN A 71 -14.27 -11.73 -0.51
C ASN A 71 -13.99 -11.79 1.00
N ARG A 72 -14.34 -12.90 1.66
CA ARG A 72 -14.09 -13.08 3.10
C ARG A 72 -12.60 -13.02 3.45
N ILE A 73 -11.76 -13.74 2.71
CA ILE A 73 -10.31 -13.74 2.92
C ILE A 73 -9.75 -12.33 2.71
N TRP A 74 -10.18 -11.64 1.65
CA TRP A 74 -9.73 -10.29 1.39
C TRP A 74 -10.11 -9.32 2.52
N GLN A 75 -11.33 -9.39 3.04
CA GLN A 75 -11.73 -8.57 4.19
C GLN A 75 -10.83 -8.79 5.41
N GLU A 76 -10.47 -10.04 5.72
CA GLU A 76 -9.54 -10.36 6.81
C GLU A 76 -8.13 -9.80 6.56
N VAL A 77 -7.64 -9.89 5.32
CA VAL A 77 -6.36 -9.29 4.90
C VAL A 77 -6.38 -7.78 5.12
N GLN A 78 -7.45 -7.10 4.67
CA GLN A 78 -7.60 -5.66 4.85
C GLN A 78 -7.61 -5.26 6.33
N LEU A 79 -8.35 -5.99 7.17
CA LEU A 79 -8.42 -5.70 8.60
C LEU A 79 -7.07 -5.88 9.30
N LYS A 80 -6.32 -6.94 8.97
CA LYS A 80 -4.98 -7.18 9.54
C LYS A 80 -3.99 -6.09 9.15
N VAL A 81 -3.96 -5.71 7.87
CA VAL A 81 -3.05 -4.65 7.38
C VAL A 81 -3.46 -3.28 7.90
N LYS A 82 -4.76 -2.97 7.94
CA LYS A 82 -5.27 -1.75 8.58
C LYS A 82 -4.83 -1.65 10.04
N ALA A 83 -4.97 -2.73 10.81
CA ALA A 83 -4.56 -2.76 12.21
C ALA A 83 -3.05 -2.49 12.35
N TYR A 84 -2.24 -3.06 11.46
CA TYR A 84 -0.80 -2.82 11.42
C TYR A 84 -0.46 -1.36 11.09
N LEU A 85 -1.10 -0.79 10.06
CA LEU A 85 -0.92 0.61 9.64
C LEU A 85 -1.34 1.62 10.71
N LEU A 86 -2.45 1.37 11.40
CA LEU A 86 -2.96 2.28 12.44
C LEU A 86 -2.26 2.10 13.79
N GLY A 87 -1.61 0.94 14.01
CA GLY A 87 -0.87 0.64 15.23
C GLY A 87 0.51 1.28 15.34
N THR A 88 0.99 1.95 14.28
CA THR A 88 2.32 2.59 14.26
C THR A 88 2.22 4.05 13.89
N ASP A 89 2.88 4.91 14.67
CA ASP A 89 3.06 6.31 14.32
C ASP A 89 4.21 6.45 13.30
N MET A 90 3.85 6.69 12.05
CA MET A 90 4.80 6.87 10.95
C MET A 90 5.24 8.33 10.77
N SER A 91 4.76 9.27 11.59
CA SER A 91 4.96 10.72 11.40
C SER A 91 6.43 11.16 11.36
N ASN A 92 7.33 10.37 11.96
CA ASN A 92 8.77 10.65 12.04
C ASN A 92 9.61 9.77 11.10
N PHE A 93 8.99 9.03 10.18
CA PHE A 93 9.72 8.21 9.22
C PHE A 93 10.53 9.08 8.26
N LYS A 94 11.65 8.55 7.76
CA LYS A 94 12.34 9.17 6.63
C LYS A 94 11.41 9.18 5.42
N TYR A 95 11.63 10.16 4.55
CA TYR A 95 10.84 10.30 3.32
C TYR A 95 10.85 9.00 2.51
N ASP A 96 12.04 8.44 2.26
CA ASP A 96 12.19 7.21 1.47
C ASP A 96 11.45 6.02 2.10
N ASP A 97 11.53 5.85 3.41
CA ASP A 97 10.84 4.76 4.13
C ASP A 97 9.32 4.90 4.01
N PHE A 98 8.80 6.12 4.12
CA PHE A 98 7.35 6.37 3.99
C PHE A 98 6.86 6.09 2.57
N ILE A 99 7.63 6.45 1.54
CA ILE A 99 7.31 6.12 0.14
C ILE A 99 7.24 4.61 -0.06
N VAL A 100 8.20 3.85 0.49
CA VAL A 100 8.16 2.38 0.39
C VAL A 100 6.91 1.80 1.06
N VAL A 101 6.46 2.35 2.20
CA VAL A 101 5.20 1.94 2.82
C VAL A 101 4.01 2.17 1.88
N LEU A 102 3.92 3.34 1.25
CA LEU A 102 2.87 3.66 0.27
C LEU A 102 2.88 2.66 -0.91
N ASP A 103 4.05 2.34 -1.42
CA ASP A 103 4.21 1.41 -2.55
C ASP A 103 3.79 -0.01 -2.19
N VAL A 104 4.20 -0.51 -1.01
CA VAL A 104 3.80 -1.85 -0.54
C VAL A 104 2.29 -1.95 -0.38
N ILE A 105 1.65 -0.95 0.23
CA ILE A 105 0.19 -0.94 0.40
C ILE A 105 -0.52 -0.80 -0.95
N SER A 106 -0.01 0.02 -1.86
CA SER A 106 -0.59 0.20 -3.20
C SER A 106 -0.51 -1.08 -4.03
N ARG A 107 0.62 -1.80 -3.96
CA ARG A 107 0.77 -3.11 -4.57
C ARG A 107 -0.21 -4.12 -3.98
N LEU A 108 -0.38 -4.13 -2.65
CA LEU A 108 -1.34 -5.00 -1.99
C LEU A 108 -2.79 -4.70 -2.44
N MET A 109 -3.16 -3.43 -2.63
CA MET A 109 -4.49 -3.08 -3.14
C MET A 109 -4.73 -3.60 -4.56
N GLN A 110 -3.73 -3.56 -5.44
CA GLN A 110 -3.81 -4.15 -6.79
C GLN A 110 -4.02 -5.66 -6.72
N VAL A 111 -3.30 -6.34 -5.83
CA VAL A 111 -3.49 -7.77 -5.53
C VAL A 111 -4.95 -8.06 -5.10
N GLY A 112 -5.56 -7.19 -4.29
CA GLY A 112 -6.97 -7.33 -3.89
C GLY A 112 -7.95 -7.17 -5.05
N GLU A 113 -7.65 -6.27 -5.98
CA GLU A 113 -8.44 -6.08 -7.20
C GLU A 113 -8.36 -7.32 -8.10
N GLU A 114 -7.16 -7.87 -8.31
CA GLU A 114 -6.97 -9.11 -9.08
C GLU A 114 -7.58 -10.35 -8.40
N PHE A 115 -7.54 -10.41 -7.06
CA PHE A 115 -8.00 -11.59 -6.31
C PHE A 115 -9.51 -11.69 -6.19
N CYS A 116 -10.22 -10.58 -5.95
CA CYS A 116 -11.66 -10.60 -5.73
C CYS A 116 -12.41 -9.38 -6.29
N GLY A 117 -11.79 -8.57 -7.14
CA GLY A 117 -12.42 -7.37 -7.73
C GLY A 117 -12.61 -6.21 -6.73
N SER A 118 -11.94 -6.25 -5.57
CA SER A 118 -12.11 -5.22 -4.54
C SER A 118 -11.26 -3.98 -4.84
N LYS A 119 -11.88 -2.80 -4.75
CA LYS A 119 -11.18 -1.50 -4.81
C LYS A 119 -10.41 -1.15 -3.54
N SER A 120 -10.49 -2.01 -2.52
CA SER A 120 -9.70 -1.88 -1.31
C SER A 120 -9.92 -0.61 -0.48
N GLU A 121 -11.15 -0.08 -0.47
CA GLU A 121 -11.54 1.22 0.13
C GLU A 121 -11.04 1.41 1.57
N LEU A 122 -11.12 0.37 2.41
CA LEU A 122 -10.63 0.39 3.79
C LEU A 122 -9.12 0.69 3.90
N LEU A 123 -8.32 0.10 3.01
CA LEU A 123 -6.87 0.33 2.98
C LEU A 123 -6.57 1.70 2.39
N GLN A 124 -7.30 2.11 1.34
CA GLN A 124 -7.17 3.42 0.72
C GLN A 124 -7.44 4.56 1.72
N GLU A 125 -8.50 4.44 2.53
CA GLU A 125 -8.80 5.41 3.59
C GLU A 125 -7.72 5.42 4.68
N SER A 126 -7.29 4.24 5.12
CA SER A 126 -6.28 4.10 6.17
C SER A 126 -4.94 4.72 5.77
N ILE A 127 -4.47 4.45 4.54
CA ILE A 127 -3.19 4.99 4.05
C ILE A 127 -3.29 6.49 3.76
N LYS A 128 -4.45 6.99 3.32
CA LYS A 128 -4.71 8.42 3.15
C LYS A 128 -4.63 9.15 4.49
N CYS A 129 -5.25 8.59 5.54
CA CYS A 129 -5.19 9.17 6.89
C CYS A 129 -3.74 9.28 7.38
N GLN A 130 -2.97 8.19 7.25
CA GLN A 130 -1.55 8.17 7.61
C GLN A 130 -0.72 9.17 6.80
N SER A 131 -1.00 9.31 5.49
CA SER A 131 -0.33 10.29 4.63
C SER A 131 -0.58 11.73 5.07
N VAL A 132 -1.82 12.08 5.39
CA VAL A 132 -2.14 13.42 5.88
C VAL A 132 -1.39 13.72 7.18
N ASN A 133 -1.31 12.76 8.10
CA ASN A 133 -0.58 12.93 9.35
C ASN A 133 0.93 13.08 9.09
N TYR A 134 1.50 12.21 8.25
CA TYR A 134 2.90 12.25 7.86
C TYR A 134 3.30 13.60 7.29
N PHE A 135 2.60 14.08 6.25
CA PHE A 135 2.96 15.34 5.59
C PHE A 135 2.77 16.55 6.51
N LYS A 136 1.74 16.55 7.36
CA LYS A 136 1.58 17.62 8.37
C LYS A 136 2.78 17.70 9.30
N ASN A 137 3.21 16.56 9.86
CA ASN A 137 4.36 16.55 10.77
C ASN A 137 5.66 16.85 10.03
N TYR A 138 5.87 16.27 8.85
CA TYR A 138 7.04 16.51 8.01
C TYR A 138 7.22 18.00 7.69
N HIS A 139 6.17 18.66 7.21
CA HIS A 139 6.24 20.10 6.91
C HIS A 139 6.46 20.95 8.15
N ARG A 140 5.81 20.63 9.27
CA ARG A 140 6.04 21.30 10.55
C ARG A 140 7.51 21.23 10.96
N THR A 141 8.08 20.03 10.96
CA THR A 141 9.48 19.81 11.34
C THR A 141 10.44 20.56 10.41
N ARG A 142 10.21 20.53 9.10
CA ARG A 142 11.06 21.25 8.13
C ARG A 142 10.97 22.77 8.27
N LEU A 143 9.79 23.31 8.57
CA LEU A 143 9.62 24.73 8.83
C LEU A 143 10.30 25.14 10.13
N GLU A 144 10.25 24.32 11.17
CA GLU A 144 10.96 24.60 12.43
C GLU A 144 12.48 24.54 12.24
N GLU A 145 12.99 23.56 11.49
CA GLU A 145 14.40 23.51 11.10
C GLU A 145 14.82 24.76 10.34
N LEU A 146 14.04 25.15 9.32
CA LEU A 146 14.30 26.37 8.55
C LEU A 146 14.30 27.60 9.46
N ARG A 147 13.32 27.71 10.35
CA ARG A 147 13.23 28.79 11.33
C ARG A 147 14.49 28.84 12.21
N MET A 148 14.94 27.72 12.75
CA MET A 148 16.17 27.65 13.55
C MET A 148 17.40 28.11 12.76
N PHE A 149 17.50 27.75 11.47
CA PHE A 149 18.59 28.25 10.62
C PHE A 149 18.51 29.76 10.43
N LEU A 150 17.33 30.28 10.09
CA LEU A 150 17.12 31.72 9.86
C LEU A 150 17.33 32.56 11.13
N GLU A 151 16.92 32.07 12.29
CA GLU A 151 17.11 32.77 13.58
C GLU A 151 18.57 32.85 13.99
N ASN A 152 19.39 31.88 13.57
CA ASN A 152 20.82 31.81 13.90
C ASN A 152 21.72 32.42 12.81
N GLU A 153 21.17 32.88 11.69
CA GLU A 153 21.96 33.58 10.67
C GLU A 153 22.27 35.03 11.06
N THR A 154 23.48 35.48 10.74
CA THR A 154 23.88 36.89 10.84
C THR A 154 23.39 37.63 9.60
N TRP A 155 22.14 38.10 9.66
CA TRP A 155 21.54 38.87 8.57
C TRP A 155 22.29 40.18 8.33
N GLU A 156 22.91 40.31 7.15
CA GLU A 156 23.55 41.55 6.69
C GLU A 156 22.74 42.18 5.55
N LEU A 157 22.79 43.52 5.47
CA LEU A 157 22.21 44.24 4.33
C LEU A 157 22.90 43.77 3.04
N CYS A 158 22.11 43.30 2.06
CA CYS A 158 22.66 42.89 0.78
C CYS A 158 23.44 44.07 0.17
N PRO A 159 24.74 43.91 -0.14
CA PRO A 159 25.60 45.02 -0.56
C PRO A 159 25.26 45.40 -2.01
N VAL A 160 24.23 46.21 -2.16
CA VAL A 160 23.73 46.70 -3.44
C VAL A 160 23.93 48.21 -3.55
N LYS A 161 24.13 48.69 -4.78
CA LYS A 161 24.26 50.13 -5.05
C LYS A 161 22.92 50.83 -4.81
N SER A 162 22.94 52.12 -4.54
CA SER A 162 21.75 52.92 -4.24
C SER A 162 20.71 52.97 -5.38
N ASN A 163 21.12 52.64 -6.60
CA ASN A 163 20.26 52.53 -7.79
C ASN A 163 19.87 51.08 -8.14
N PHE A 164 20.11 50.14 -7.24
CA PHE A 164 19.80 48.73 -7.44
C PHE A 164 18.30 48.50 -7.52
N ASN A 165 17.88 47.73 -8.51
CA ASN A 165 16.51 47.25 -8.65
C ASN A 165 16.47 45.73 -8.44
N ILE A 166 15.44 45.23 -7.76
CA ILE A 166 15.27 43.80 -7.46
C ILE A 166 15.28 42.90 -8.71
N THR A 167 14.90 43.43 -9.87
CA THR A 167 14.98 42.75 -11.18
C THR A 167 16.41 42.44 -11.63
N GLN A 168 17.43 43.07 -11.02
CA GLN A 168 18.85 42.87 -11.29
C GLN A 168 19.48 41.79 -10.39
N LEU A 169 18.70 41.19 -9.47
CA LEU A 169 19.16 40.19 -8.51
C LEU A 169 19.35 38.81 -9.20
N HIS A 170 20.58 38.48 -9.62
CA HIS A 170 20.93 37.13 -10.07
C HIS A 170 21.24 36.21 -8.86
N VAL A 171 20.18 35.75 -8.17
CA VAL A 171 20.26 34.95 -6.92
C VAL A 171 21.15 33.69 -7.03
N SER A 172 21.40 33.16 -8.23
CA SER A 172 22.10 31.89 -8.43
C SER A 172 23.62 31.91 -8.30
N LYS A 173 24.29 33.07 -8.22
CA LYS A 173 25.78 33.12 -8.21
C LYS A 173 26.42 33.26 -6.82
N THR A 174 25.73 33.82 -5.83
CA THR A 174 26.33 34.17 -4.53
C THR A 174 26.33 33.01 -3.52
N VAL A 175 25.36 32.09 -3.60
CA VAL A 175 25.27 30.90 -2.71
C VAL A 175 26.49 29.97 -2.82
N ARG A 176 27.28 30.05 -3.90
CA ARG A 176 28.50 29.23 -4.07
C ARG A 176 29.76 29.78 -3.39
N ARG A 177 29.75 31.00 -2.84
CA ARG A 177 30.97 31.67 -2.34
C ARG A 177 31.20 31.62 -0.83
N HIS A 178 30.27 31.04 -0.06
CA HIS A 178 30.39 30.88 1.41
C HIS A 178 30.53 29.42 1.88
N ARG A 179 30.89 28.48 0.99
CA ARG A 179 31.40 27.15 1.37
C ARG A 179 32.92 27.10 1.28
N GLY A 180 33.60 27.97 2.02
CA GLY A 180 35.06 28.04 1.97
C GLY A 180 35.65 29.02 2.98
N ARG A 181 35.46 28.74 4.26
CA ARG A 181 36.46 28.94 5.32
C ARG A 181 36.04 28.15 6.56
#